data_AF-A0A4P6ZVV2-F1
#
_entry.id   AF-A0A4P6ZVV2-F1
#
_cell.length_a   1.000
_cell.length_b   1.000
_cell.length_c   1.000
_cell.angle_alpha   90.00
_cell.angle_beta   90.00
_cell.angle_gamma   90.00
#
_symmetry.space_group_name_H-M   'P 1'
#
loop_
_entity.id
_entity.type
_entity.pdbx_description
1 polymer ?
#
loop_
_entity_poly.entity_id
_entity_poly.type
_entity_poly.pdbx_seq_one_letter_code
_entity_poly.pdbx_strand_id
1 'polypeptide(L)'
;MAHFSLQTLRKIIEYFPTPQEEYNLDPSYEDTNSEIVEHSIIRPYAIPENVAIFKNLQQFQDVGLVVPIESDYMYFAAMNSKSCRLTSLGHHYWRLVKDKRL
;
A
#
# COMPACT_ATOMS: atom_id res chain seq x y z
N MET A 1 -8.54 -8.71 -14.39
CA MET A 1 -7.57 -7.61 -14.30
C MET A 1 -8.18 -6.53 -13.44
N ALA A 2 -7.63 -6.25 -12.25
CA ALA A 2 -8.15 -5.20 -11.39
C ALA A 2 -8.02 -3.86 -12.12
N HIS A 3 -9.12 -3.10 -12.20
CA HIS A 3 -9.14 -1.82 -12.89
C HIS A 3 -8.56 -0.74 -11.95
N PHE A 4 -7.36 -0.26 -12.24
CA PHE A 4 -6.78 0.88 -11.54
C PHE A 4 -7.55 2.15 -11.92
N SER A 5 -8.27 2.74 -10.95
CA SER A 5 -9.17 3.86 -11.21
C SER A 5 -8.54 5.21 -10.83
N LEU A 6 -9.02 6.28 -11.45
CA LEU A 6 -8.66 7.65 -11.07
C LEU A 6 -9.02 7.96 -9.59
N GLN A 7 -10.11 7.38 -9.07
CA GLN A 7 -10.49 7.54 -7.67
C GLN A 7 -9.47 6.88 -6.73
N THR A 8 -8.97 5.69 -7.09
CA THR A 8 -7.88 5.03 -6.35
C THR A 8 -6.63 5.89 -6.37
N LEU A 9 -6.24 6.41 -7.55
CA LEU A 9 -5.07 7.27 -7.70
C LEU A 9 -5.15 8.53 -6.84
N ARG A 10 -6.32 9.15 -6.70
CA ARG A 10 -6.49 10.34 -5.85
C ARG A 10 -6.19 10.08 -4.37
N LYS A 11 -6.31 8.84 -3.90
CA LYS A 11 -5.92 8.46 -2.52
C LYS A 11 -4.42 8.51 -2.27
N ILE A 12 -3.59 8.68 -3.30
CA ILE A 12 -2.13 8.76 -3.14
C ILE A 12 -1.71 9.88 -2.18
N ILE A 13 -2.44 11.01 -2.14
CA ILE A 13 -2.17 12.12 -1.22
C ILE A 13 -2.75 11.91 0.18
N GLU A 14 -3.68 10.96 0.34
CA GLU A 14 -4.24 10.56 1.64
C GLU A 14 -3.28 9.60 2.35
N TYR A 15 -2.69 8.66 1.61
CA TYR A 15 -1.74 7.70 2.16
C TYR A 15 -0.34 8.27 2.34
N PHE A 16 0.07 9.21 1.49
CA PHE A 16 1.35 9.88 1.62
C PHE A 16 1.11 11.38 1.84
N PRO A 17 0.88 11.85 3.09
CA PRO A 17 0.64 13.28 3.36
C PRO A 17 1.74 14.20 2.85
N THR A 18 2.99 13.73 2.91
CA THR A 18 4.13 14.31 2.18
C THR A 18 4.72 13.25 1.25
N PRO A 19 5.33 13.66 0.12
CA PRO A 19 5.79 12.68 -0.85
C PRO A 19 7.09 11.98 -0.43
N GLN A 20 7.77 12.44 0.63
CA GLN A 20 8.97 11.82 1.20
C GLN A 20 8.65 10.82 2.32
N GLU A 21 7.42 10.79 2.82
CA GLU A 21 7.02 9.88 3.89
C GLU A 21 6.96 8.43 3.41
N GLU A 22 7.26 7.54 4.34
CA GLU A 22 7.02 6.11 4.20
C GLU A 22 5.67 5.76 4.82
N TYR A 23 4.98 4.80 4.20
CA TYR A 23 3.76 4.23 4.75
C TYR A 23 4.12 2.95 5.51
N ASN A 24 3.99 2.98 6.84
CA ASN A 24 4.25 1.83 7.69
C ASN A 24 3.15 0.77 7.49
N LEU A 25 3.59 -0.47 7.33
CA LEU A 25 2.74 -1.64 7.21
C LEU A 25 2.96 -2.56 8.41
N ASP A 26 1.98 -3.40 8.67
CA ASP A 26 2.08 -4.48 9.65
C ASP A 26 1.24 -5.68 9.18
N PRO A 27 1.31 -6.84 9.84
CA PRO A 27 0.58 -8.04 9.44
C PRO A 27 -0.94 -7.88 9.33
N SER A 28 -1.55 -6.83 9.89
CA SER A 28 -3.00 -6.60 9.80
C SER A 28 -3.47 -6.07 8.44
N TYR A 29 -2.55 -5.72 7.55
CA TYR A 29 -2.86 -5.28 6.18
C TYR A 29 -3.12 -6.45 5.22
N GLU A 30 -2.65 -7.65 5.54
CA GLU A 30 -2.73 -8.84 4.69
C GLU A 30 -3.95 -9.69 5.07
N ASP A 31 -4.92 -9.86 4.15
CA ASP A 31 -6.21 -10.51 4.45
C ASP A 31 -6.12 -12.03 4.63
N THR A 32 -5.04 -12.65 4.19
CA THR A 32 -4.76 -14.07 4.47
C THR A 32 -4.23 -14.32 5.89
N ASN A 33 -3.84 -13.27 6.63
CA ASN A 33 -3.42 -13.37 8.03
C ASN A 33 -4.63 -13.52 8.98
N SER A 34 -5.23 -14.71 8.95
CA SER A 34 -6.41 -15.09 9.72
C SER A 34 -6.16 -16.31 10.61
N GLU A 35 -6.94 -16.45 11.67
CA GLU A 35 -6.86 -17.60 12.58
C GLU A 35 -7.37 -18.93 11.96
N ILE A 36 -8.02 -18.88 10.78
CA ILE A 36 -8.84 -19.96 10.23
C ILE A 36 -8.28 -20.64 8.97
N VAL A 37 -7.13 -20.19 8.46
CA VAL A 37 -6.45 -20.78 7.30
C VAL A 37 -5.08 -21.29 7.74
N GLU A 38 -4.66 -22.49 7.29
CA GLU A 38 -3.35 -23.06 7.59
C GLU A 38 -2.24 -22.28 6.87
N HIS A 39 -1.81 -21.20 7.50
CA HIS A 39 -0.61 -20.41 7.24
C HIS A 39 0.03 -20.10 8.59
N SER A 40 1.29 -19.66 8.63
CA SER A 40 1.86 -19.16 9.90
C SER A 40 1.02 -17.98 10.39
N ILE A 41 0.24 -18.18 11.46
CA ILE A 41 -0.63 -17.16 12.05
C ILE A 41 0.25 -16.18 12.85
N ILE A 42 0.27 -14.92 12.44
CA ILE A 42 1.13 -13.88 13.05
C ILE A 42 0.25 -12.72 13.53
N ARG A 43 0.37 -12.32 14.81
CA ARG A 43 -0.33 -11.12 15.31
C ARG A 43 0.44 -9.85 14.89
N PRO A 44 -0.25 -8.72 14.63
CA PRO A 44 -1.71 -8.50 14.66
C PRO A 44 -2.45 -9.16 13.49
N TYR A 45 -3.72 -9.52 13.67
CA TYR A 45 -4.54 -10.14 12.62
C TYR A 45 -5.10 -9.12 11.63
N ALA A 46 -5.53 -9.59 10.45
CA ALA A 46 -6.13 -8.76 9.41
C ALA A 46 -7.26 -7.85 9.95
N ILE A 47 -7.14 -6.54 9.69
CA ILE A 47 -8.17 -5.54 9.99
C ILE A 47 -8.78 -5.07 8.67
N PRO A 48 -10.12 -5.11 8.48
CA PRO A 48 -10.76 -4.78 7.20
C PRO A 48 -10.35 -3.43 6.61
N GLU A 49 -10.19 -2.41 7.44
CA GLU A 49 -9.78 -1.06 7.05
C GLU A 49 -8.35 -1.05 6.48
N ASN A 50 -7.43 -1.77 7.14
CA ASN A 50 -6.04 -1.88 6.71
C ASN A 50 -5.94 -2.69 5.42
N VAL A 51 -6.69 -3.77 5.31
CA VAL A 51 -6.80 -4.57 4.08
C VAL A 51 -7.28 -3.72 2.90
N ALA A 52 -8.26 -2.83 3.11
CA ALA A 52 -8.75 -1.95 2.05
C ALA A 52 -7.70 -0.93 1.59
N ILE A 53 -6.87 -0.43 2.51
CA ILE A 53 -5.72 0.42 2.18
C ILE A 53 -4.67 -0.40 1.44
N PHE A 54 -4.34 -1.59 1.93
CA PHE A 54 -3.34 -2.47 1.34
C PHE A 54 -3.66 -2.81 -0.11
N LYS A 55 -4.93 -3.10 -0.43
CA LYS A 55 -5.39 -3.34 -1.79
C LYS A 55 -5.17 -2.15 -2.72
N ASN A 56 -5.22 -0.91 -2.21
CA ASN A 56 -4.89 0.27 -3.00
C ASN A 56 -3.37 0.43 -3.15
N LEU A 57 -2.59 0.15 -2.10
CA LEU A 57 -1.12 0.19 -2.16
C LEU A 57 -0.54 -0.90 -3.09
N GLN A 58 -1.15 -2.09 -3.12
CA GLN A 58 -0.82 -3.15 -4.07
C GLN A 58 -1.14 -2.72 -5.51
N GLN A 59 -2.30 -2.10 -5.74
CA GLN A 59 -2.59 -1.50 -7.04
C GLN A 59 -1.58 -0.41 -7.43
N PHE A 60 -1.13 0.41 -6.48
CA PHE A 60 -0.06 1.39 -6.72
C PHE A 60 1.27 0.71 -7.06
N GLN A 61 1.61 -0.39 -6.40
CA GLN A 61 2.79 -1.20 -6.73
C GLN A 61 2.70 -1.76 -8.16
N ASP A 62 1.55 -2.32 -8.54
CA ASP A 62 1.33 -2.94 -9.86
C ASP A 62 1.57 -1.95 -11.02
N VAL A 63 1.26 -0.67 -10.81
CA VAL A 63 1.51 0.41 -11.79
C VAL A 63 2.78 1.22 -11.52
N GLY A 64 3.63 0.77 -10.59
CA GLY A 64 4.95 1.36 -10.31
C GLY A 64 4.92 2.71 -9.58
N LEU A 65 3.83 3.08 -8.92
CA LEU A 65 3.72 4.30 -8.12
C LEU A 65 4.36 4.16 -6.74
N VAL A 66 4.33 2.96 -6.17
CA VAL A 66 4.87 2.65 -4.83
C VAL A 66 5.82 1.46 -4.94
N VAL A 67 6.81 1.42 -4.04
CA VAL A 67 7.73 0.30 -3.88
C VAL A 67 7.85 -0.07 -2.39
N PRO A 68 7.86 -1.36 -2.02
CA PRO A 68 8.20 -1.78 -0.66
C PRO A 68 9.64 -1.40 -0.29
N ILE A 69 9.91 -1.23 1.00
CA ILE A 69 11.24 -0.97 1.55
C ILE A 69 11.75 -2.24 2.23
N GLU A 70 13.03 -2.56 2.00
CA GLU A 70 13.69 -3.77 2.54
C GLU A 70 12.94 -5.08 2.24
N SER A 71 12.18 -5.11 1.14
CA SER A 71 11.39 -6.25 0.70
C SER A 71 11.17 -6.18 -0.81
N ASP A 72 11.07 -7.33 -1.47
CA ASP A 72 10.78 -7.42 -2.91
C ASP A 72 9.28 -7.32 -3.22
N TYR A 73 8.42 -7.61 -2.24
CA TYR A 73 6.96 -7.69 -2.44
C TYR A 73 6.22 -7.01 -1.28
N MET A 74 5.10 -6.35 -1.57
CA MET A 74 4.26 -5.71 -0.54
C MET A 74 3.77 -6.69 0.53
N TYR A 75 3.48 -7.95 0.14
CA TYR A 75 3.13 -9.02 1.09
C TYR A 75 4.17 -9.17 2.20
N PHE A 76 5.45 -9.35 1.83
CA PHE A 76 6.51 -9.50 2.83
C PHE A 76 6.79 -8.20 3.57
N ALA A 77 6.55 -7.03 2.96
CA ALA A 77 6.66 -5.76 3.67
C ALA A 77 5.61 -5.66 4.79
N ALA A 78 4.35 -6.03 4.53
CA ALA A 78 3.32 -6.08 5.56
C ALA A 78 3.61 -7.14 6.63
N MET A 79 3.86 -8.39 6.23
CA MET A 79 4.06 -9.50 7.16
C MET A 79 5.30 -9.34 8.06
N ASN A 80 6.29 -8.55 7.66
CA ASN A 80 7.49 -8.26 8.45
C ASN A 80 7.49 -6.85 9.06
N SER A 81 6.33 -6.19 9.14
CA SER A 81 6.16 -4.83 9.70
C SER A 81 7.16 -3.80 9.16
N LYS A 82 7.36 -3.83 7.84
CA LYS A 82 8.19 -2.86 7.10
C LYS A 82 7.31 -1.73 6.57
N SER A 83 7.79 -1.02 5.57
CA SER A 83 7.10 0.13 4.99
C SER A 83 7.11 0.05 3.46
N CYS A 84 6.39 0.98 2.83
CA CYS A 84 6.52 1.26 1.41
C CYS A 84 6.63 2.77 1.18
N ARG A 85 7.12 3.18 0.01
CA ARG A 85 7.32 4.59 -0.34
C ARG A 85 6.95 4.87 -1.78
N LEU A 86 6.73 6.14 -2.10
CA LEU A 86 6.57 6.59 -3.48
C LEU A 86 7.84 6.34 -4.30
N THR A 87 7.65 5.89 -5.54
CA THR A 87 8.70 5.92 -6.57
C THR A 87 8.77 7.31 -7.19
N SER A 88 9.74 7.59 -8.07
CA SER A 88 9.78 8.83 -8.84
C SER A 88 8.50 9.08 -9.66
N LEU A 89 7.87 8.00 -10.18
CA LEU A 89 6.57 8.08 -10.85
C LEU A 89 5.44 8.41 -9.85
N GLY A 90 5.46 7.76 -8.67
CA GLY A 90 4.57 8.08 -7.55
C GLY A 90 4.63 9.55 -7.16
N HIS A 91 5.84 10.10 -6.98
CA HIS A 91 6.07 11.52 -6.71
C HIS A 91 5.44 12.43 -7.77
N HIS A 92 5.55 12.07 -9.05
CA HIS A 92 4.96 12.85 -10.14
C HIS A 92 3.43 12.90 -10.04
N TYR A 93 2.79 11.73 -9.91
CA TYR A 93 1.33 11.65 -9.80
C TYR A 93 0.79 12.25 -8.51
N TRP A 94 1.52 12.10 -7.41
CA TRP A 94 1.21 12.75 -6.15
C TRP A 94 1.09 14.27 -6.33
N ARG A 95 2.05 14.90 -7.06
CA ARG A 95 1.99 16.34 -7.35
C ARG A 95 0.80 16.70 -8.23
N LEU A 96 0.51 15.91 -9.27
CA LEU A 96 -0.64 16.16 -10.14
C LEU A 96 -1.97 16.15 -9.36
N VAL A 97 -2.15 15.18 -8.47
CA VAL A 97 -3.33 15.10 -7.61
C VAL A 97 -3.35 16.26 -6.61
N LYS A 98 -2.21 16.55 -5.96
CA LYS A 98 -2.09 17.64 -4.97
C LYS A 98 -2.43 19.01 -5.56
N ASP A 99 -1.96 19.26 -6.78
CA ASP A 99 -2.16 20.51 -7.52
C ASP A 99 -3.53 20.57 -8.22
N LYS A 100 -4.39 19.55 -8.05
CA LYS A 100 -5.71 19.43 -8.69
C LYS A 100 -5.65 19.46 -10.22
N ARG A 101 -4.58 18.89 -10.78
CA ARG A 101 -4.36 18.72 -12.22
C ARG A 101 -4.80 17.36 -12.73
N LEU A 102 -5.41 16.54 -11.86
CA LEU A 102 -5.94 15.20 -12.11
C LEU A 102 -7.15 14.92 -11.22
#